data_AF-A0A0F9PR94-F1
#
_entry.id   AF-A0A0F9PR94-F1
#
_cell.length_a   1.000
_cell.length_b   1.000
_cell.length_c   1.000
_cell.angle_alpha   90.00
_cell.angle_beta   90.00
_cell.angle_gamma   90.00
#
_symmetry.space_group_name_H-M   'P 1'
#
loop_
_entity.id
_entity.type
_entity.pdbx_description
1 polymer ?
#
loop_
_entity_poly.entity_id
_entity_poly.type
_entity_poly.pdbx_seq_one_letter_code
_entity_poly.pdbx_strand_id
1 'polypeptide(L)'
;MDKNKFEQLNPYIEKNDEMKTLTGYSPVVLYEDACAKAKEQGKIIVVSEPTLLMIDIDSSEAFLEYLTRLPTVEDHIEYVTEQMVTSFSGGSHRHIYIRMKSRMSVREQCAIQLYLCSDPVKEMLSLILEKKGDEHPILFFEKLDFTLDI
;
A
#
# COMPACT_ATOMS: atom_id res chain seq x y z
N MET A 1 24.96 14.85 9.70
CA MET A 1 23.92 14.54 8.70
C MET A 1 24.25 13.15 8.17
N ASP A 2 23.72 12.13 8.85
CA ASP A 2 24.12 10.74 8.66
C ASP A 2 23.59 10.20 7.33
N LYS A 3 24.51 9.82 6.44
CA LYS A 3 24.24 9.23 5.13
C LYS A 3 23.90 7.73 5.18
N ASN A 4 23.55 7.19 6.35
CA ASN A 4 23.68 5.75 6.62
C ASN A 4 22.35 4.99 6.81
N LYS A 5 21.32 5.34 6.03
CA LYS A 5 20.05 4.57 5.98
C LYS A 5 19.68 4.03 4.59
N PHE A 6 20.43 4.36 3.53
CA PHE A 6 20.11 3.95 2.15
C PHE A 6 20.71 2.60 1.72
N GLU A 7 21.67 2.05 2.47
CA GLU A 7 22.34 0.79 2.09
C GLU A 7 21.61 -0.49 2.57
N GLN A 8 20.51 -0.38 3.32
CA GLN A 8 19.84 -1.55 3.88
C GLN A 8 18.89 -2.28 2.92
N LEU A 9 18.68 -1.78 1.69
CA LEU A 9 17.78 -2.39 0.70
C LEU A 9 18.50 -3.20 -0.40
N ASN A 10 19.83 -3.30 -0.36
CA ASN A 10 20.63 -3.94 -1.42
C ASN A 10 20.67 -5.50 -1.45
N PRO A 11 20.23 -6.29 -0.44
CA PRO A 11 20.30 -7.76 -0.55
C PRO A 11 19.08 -8.44 -1.21
N TYR A 12 18.04 -7.71 -1.61
CA TYR A 12 16.79 -8.32 -2.11
C TYR A 12 16.84 -8.79 -3.58
N ILE A 13 17.86 -8.38 -4.35
CA ILE A 13 17.93 -8.56 -5.81
C ILE A 13 18.31 -9.99 -6.24
N GLU A 14 18.89 -10.81 -5.37
CA GLU A 14 19.58 -12.03 -5.83
C GLU A 14 18.88 -13.38 -5.56
N LYS A 15 17.67 -13.43 -4.96
CA LYS A 15 17.19 -14.69 -4.34
C LYS A 15 15.97 -15.41 -4.90
N ASN A 16 15.29 -14.95 -5.95
CA ASN A 16 14.02 -15.58 -6.37
C ASN A 16 13.96 -15.99 -7.86
N ASP A 17 14.90 -16.81 -8.30
CA ASP A 17 14.99 -17.27 -9.71
C ASP A 17 14.18 -18.56 -10.02
N GLU A 18 13.52 -19.15 -9.02
CA GLU A 18 12.76 -20.39 -9.20
C GLU A 18 11.27 -20.17 -8.93
N MET A 19 10.51 -19.69 -9.93
CA MET A 19 9.13 -20.16 -10.21
C MET A 19 8.52 -19.40 -11.40
N LYS A 20 8.62 -19.98 -12.60
CA LYS A 20 7.85 -19.58 -13.78
C LYS A 20 6.39 -20.02 -13.58
N THR A 21 5.48 -19.05 -13.50
CA THR A 21 4.03 -19.28 -13.44
C THR A 21 3.44 -19.53 -14.83
N LEU A 22 2.32 -20.27 -14.88
CA LEU A 22 1.57 -20.72 -16.07
C LEU A 22 1.06 -19.60 -17.01
N THR A 23 1.22 -18.33 -16.64
CA THR A 23 0.86 -17.15 -17.45
C THR A 23 2.07 -16.41 -18.02
N GLY A 24 3.29 -16.85 -17.72
CA GLY A 24 4.52 -16.17 -18.12
C GLY A 24 4.86 -14.91 -17.30
N TYR A 25 4.00 -14.49 -16.36
CA TYR A 25 4.23 -13.36 -15.47
C TYR A 25 4.26 -13.81 -14.01
N SER A 26 5.42 -13.72 -13.37
CA SER A 26 5.49 -13.79 -11.91
C SER A 26 5.02 -12.45 -11.34
N PRO A 27 4.03 -12.44 -10.42
CA PRO A 27 3.66 -11.23 -9.67
C PRO A 27 4.85 -10.50 -9.01
N VAL A 28 5.94 -11.22 -8.72
CA VAL A 28 7.18 -10.64 -8.16
C VAL A 28 7.95 -9.84 -9.22
N VAL A 29 8.01 -10.34 -10.46
CA VAL A 29 8.62 -9.61 -11.59
C VAL A 29 7.84 -8.33 -11.88
N LEU A 30 6.50 -8.40 -11.81
CA LEU A 30 5.66 -7.20 -11.94
C LEU A 30 5.89 -6.19 -10.81
N TYR A 31 6.24 -6.65 -9.61
CA TYR A 31 6.49 -5.82 -8.43
C TYR A 31 7.86 -5.12 -8.50
N GLU A 32 8.93 -5.83 -8.85
CA GLU A 32 10.25 -5.24 -9.09
C GLU A 32 10.22 -4.24 -10.23
N ASP A 33 9.54 -4.60 -11.34
CA ASP A 33 9.33 -3.70 -12.47
C ASP A 33 8.51 -2.46 -12.06
N ALA A 34 7.50 -2.61 -11.20
CA ALA A 34 6.70 -1.48 -10.70
C ALA A 34 7.53 -0.55 -9.82
N CYS A 35 8.36 -1.09 -8.93
CA CYS A 35 9.28 -0.30 -8.09
C CYS A 35 10.33 0.42 -8.93
N ALA A 36 10.91 -0.23 -9.94
CA ALA A 36 11.86 0.37 -10.87
C ALA A 36 11.21 1.52 -11.66
N LYS A 37 10.02 1.28 -12.24
CA LYS A 37 9.24 2.30 -12.96
C LYS A 37 8.84 3.46 -12.06
N ALA A 38 8.43 3.19 -10.81
CA ALA A 38 8.11 4.24 -9.86
C ALA A 38 9.32 5.14 -9.59
N LYS A 39 10.51 4.55 -9.42
CA LYS A 39 11.77 5.29 -9.26
C LYS A 39 12.12 6.12 -10.49
N GLU A 40 11.99 5.57 -11.70
CA GLU A 40 12.18 6.31 -12.96
C GLU A 40 11.22 7.49 -13.10
N GLN A 41 9.99 7.33 -12.59
CA GLN A 41 8.96 8.38 -12.56
C GLN A 41 9.15 9.41 -11.44
N GLY A 42 10.21 9.30 -10.63
CA GLY A 42 10.41 10.16 -9.47
C GLY A 42 9.27 10.03 -8.47
N LYS A 43 8.86 8.79 -8.19
CA LYS A 43 7.94 8.45 -7.11
C LYS A 43 8.70 7.82 -5.95
N ILE A 44 8.15 7.97 -4.75
CA ILE A 44 8.61 7.26 -3.56
C ILE A 44 7.70 6.07 -3.30
N ILE A 45 8.24 5.07 -2.60
CA ILE A 45 7.52 3.89 -2.20
C ILE A 45 7.16 4.07 -0.72
N VAL A 46 5.87 4.01 -0.42
CA VAL A 46 5.35 4.02 0.96
C VAL A 46 4.97 2.60 1.30
N VAL A 47 5.65 2.02 2.28
CA VAL A 47 5.39 0.65 2.75
C VAL A 47 4.45 0.70 3.96
N SER A 48 3.48 -0.20 4.01
CA SER A 48 2.60 -0.29 5.16
C SER A 48 3.30 -0.87 6.38
N GLU A 49 3.12 -0.22 7.51
CA GLU A 49 3.41 -0.79 8.82
C GLU A 49 2.18 -1.52 9.36
N PRO A 50 2.31 -2.47 10.31
CA PRO A 50 1.15 -3.15 10.92
C PRO A 50 0.12 -2.22 11.59
N THR A 51 0.48 -0.96 11.88
CA THR A 51 -0.39 0.06 12.49
C THR A 51 -0.85 1.11 11.48
N LEU A 52 -0.64 0.88 10.18
CA LEU A 52 -1.00 1.81 9.11
C LEU A 52 -1.95 1.10 8.14
N LEU A 53 -3.10 1.70 7.83
CA LEU A 53 -3.91 1.31 6.68
C LEU A 53 -3.62 2.28 5.54
N MET A 54 -3.55 1.74 4.32
CA MET A 54 -3.41 2.54 3.10
C MET A 54 -4.54 2.15 2.15
N ILE A 55 -5.48 3.06 1.94
CA ILE A 55 -6.71 2.83 1.19
C ILE A 55 -6.63 3.58 -0.14
N ASP A 56 -6.89 2.89 -1.23
CA ASP A 56 -6.84 3.44 -2.59
C ASP A 56 -8.26 3.61 -3.13
N ILE A 57 -8.74 4.85 -3.16
CA ILE A 57 -10.11 5.18 -3.60
C ILE A 57 -10.04 5.70 -5.02
N ASP A 58 -10.71 5.01 -5.96
CA ASP A 58 -10.67 5.39 -7.38
C ASP A 58 -11.80 6.32 -7.85
N SER A 59 -12.90 6.39 -7.10
CA SER A 59 -14.11 7.11 -7.53
C SER A 59 -14.73 7.96 -6.42
N SER A 60 -15.52 8.94 -6.84
CA SER A 60 -16.26 9.80 -5.91
C SER A 60 -17.31 8.99 -5.15
N GLU A 61 -17.92 8.01 -5.80
CA GLU A 61 -18.89 7.09 -5.20
C GLU A 61 -18.23 6.22 -4.14
N ALA A 62 -17.07 5.65 -4.43
CA ALA A 62 -16.28 4.88 -3.46
C ALA A 62 -15.84 5.74 -2.28
N PHE A 63 -15.52 7.01 -2.51
CA PHE A 63 -15.21 7.96 -1.43
C PHE A 63 -16.41 8.24 -0.52
N LEU A 64 -17.61 8.39 -1.09
CA LEU A 64 -18.83 8.55 -0.30
C LEU A 64 -19.13 7.28 0.51
N GLU A 65 -18.95 6.11 -0.08
CA GLU A 65 -19.07 4.83 0.64
C GLU A 65 -18.06 4.73 1.77
N TYR A 66 -16.79 5.08 1.54
CA TYR A 66 -15.74 5.17 2.56
C TYR A 66 -16.20 6.02 3.75
N LEU A 67 -16.69 7.23 3.51
CA LEU A 67 -17.16 8.13 4.57
C LEU A 67 -18.33 7.53 5.37
N THR A 68 -19.20 6.76 4.73
CA THR A 68 -20.32 6.09 5.41
C THR A 68 -19.92 4.84 6.18
N ARG A 69 -18.85 4.15 5.75
CA ARG A 69 -18.37 2.90 6.33
C ARG A 69 -17.33 3.11 7.41
N LEU A 70 -16.52 4.17 7.35
CA LEU A 70 -15.48 4.44 8.35
C LEU A 70 -16.02 4.41 9.80
N PRO A 71 -17.17 5.05 10.14
CA PRO A 71 -17.67 5.04 11.50
C PRO A 71 -18.03 3.66 12.05
N THR A 72 -18.29 2.66 11.19
CA THR A 72 -18.65 1.30 11.66
C THR A 72 -17.44 0.49 12.10
N VAL A 73 -16.24 0.88 11.66
CA VAL A 73 -14.99 0.18 11.97
C VAL A 73 -14.00 1.04 12.77
N GLU A 74 -14.25 2.34 12.94
CA GLU A 74 -13.37 3.28 13.65
C GLU A 74 -12.98 2.78 15.05
N ASP A 75 -13.96 2.31 15.81
CA ASP A 75 -13.74 1.73 17.15
C ASP A 75 -12.97 0.41 17.09
N HIS A 76 -13.14 -0.38 16.03
CA HIS A 76 -12.49 -1.69 15.87
C HIS A 76 -11.03 -1.56 15.44
N ILE A 77 -10.71 -0.53 14.66
CA ILE A 77 -9.34 -0.26 14.19
C ILE A 77 -8.55 0.61 15.17
N GLU A 78 -9.17 1.03 16.29
CA GLU A 78 -8.59 1.96 17.27
C GLU A 78 -7.96 3.19 16.57
N TYR A 79 -8.77 3.86 15.75
CA TYR A 79 -8.38 4.99 14.93
C TYR A 79 -7.63 6.07 15.73
N VAL A 80 -6.52 6.58 15.18
CA VAL A 80 -5.72 7.66 15.77
C VAL A 80 -5.84 8.93 14.95
N THR A 81 -5.54 8.85 13.65
CA THR A 81 -5.51 10.00 12.75
C THR A 81 -5.53 9.52 11.30
N GLU A 82 -5.95 10.39 10.39
CA GLU A 82 -5.90 10.15 8.95
C GLU A 82 -5.19 11.27 8.20
N GLN A 83 -4.59 10.91 7.06
CA GLN A 83 -4.11 11.83 6.06
C GLN A 83 -4.67 11.40 4.70
N MET A 84 -5.18 12.37 3.94
CA MET A 84 -5.74 12.14 2.61
C MET A 84 -4.95 12.90 1.57
N VAL A 85 -4.56 12.22 0.50
CA VAL A 85 -3.82 12.79 -0.62
C VAL A 85 -4.59 12.56 -1.92
N THR A 86 -4.91 13.65 -2.61
CA THR A 86 -5.55 13.60 -3.93
C THR A 86 -4.53 13.31 -5.02
N SER A 87 -4.89 12.46 -5.98
CA SER A 87 -3.99 12.10 -7.08
C SER A 87 -3.69 13.28 -8.04
N PHE A 88 -2.59 13.17 -8.78
CA PHE A 88 -2.06 14.20 -9.69
C PHE A 88 -3.04 14.68 -10.78
N SER A 89 -3.99 13.83 -11.20
CA SER A 89 -4.87 14.12 -12.33
C SER A 89 -6.05 15.04 -12.00
N GLY A 90 -6.18 15.50 -10.74
CA GLY A 90 -7.36 16.26 -10.30
C GLY A 90 -8.66 15.44 -10.37
N GLY A 91 -8.52 14.12 -10.50
CA GLY A 91 -9.62 13.17 -10.55
C GLY A 91 -10.17 12.85 -9.15
N SER A 92 -11.16 11.96 -9.13
CA SER A 92 -11.75 11.42 -7.92
C SER A 92 -10.82 10.54 -7.08
N HIS A 93 -9.64 10.21 -7.62
CA HIS A 93 -8.71 9.28 -6.99
C HIS A 93 -8.03 9.88 -5.74
N ARG A 94 -8.05 9.13 -4.64
CA ARG A 94 -7.51 9.55 -3.35
C ARG A 94 -6.79 8.37 -2.70
N HIS A 95 -5.60 8.63 -2.19
CA HIS A 95 -4.96 7.75 -1.22
C HIS A 95 -5.30 8.24 0.18
N ILE A 96 -5.75 7.34 1.05
CA ILE A 96 -6.09 7.63 2.43
C ILE A 96 -5.20 6.77 3.33
N TYR A 97 -4.51 7.41 4.26
CA TYR A 97 -3.62 6.81 5.22
C TYR A 97 -4.26 6.91 6.59
N ILE A 98 -4.45 5.80 7.29
CA ILE A 98 -5.04 5.79 8.64
C ILE A 98 -4.05 5.17 9.62
N ARG A 99 -3.65 5.93 10.64
CA ARG A 99 -2.86 5.42 11.75
C ARG A 99 -3.78 4.78 12.79
N MET A 100 -3.42 3.58 13.21
CA MET A 100 -4.12 2.78 14.22
C MET A 100 -3.26 2.63 15.47
N LYS A 101 -3.89 2.39 16.63
CA LYS A 101 -3.15 2.06 17.86
C LYS A 101 -2.67 0.61 17.86
N SER A 102 -3.55 -0.31 17.47
CA SER A 102 -3.26 -1.73 17.44
C SER A 102 -2.61 -2.17 16.14
N ARG A 103 -1.77 -3.20 16.26
CA ARG A 103 -1.15 -3.87 15.10
C ARG A 103 -2.17 -4.81 14.47
N MET A 104 -2.20 -4.82 13.14
CA MET A 104 -2.95 -5.74 12.32
C MET A 104 -2.01 -6.60 11.48
N SER A 105 -2.42 -7.84 11.23
CA SER A 105 -1.83 -8.67 10.18
C SER A 105 -2.18 -8.11 8.80
N VAL A 106 -1.42 -8.49 7.78
CA VAL A 106 -1.67 -8.08 6.39
C VAL A 106 -3.08 -8.48 5.95
N ARG A 107 -3.58 -9.64 6.37
CA ARG A 107 -4.94 -10.09 6.07
C ARG A 107 -6.01 -9.20 6.68
N GLU A 108 -5.82 -8.79 7.93
CA GLU A 108 -6.74 -7.86 8.61
C GLU A 108 -6.71 -6.49 7.94
N GLN A 109 -5.52 -5.98 7.62
CA GLN A 109 -5.36 -4.72 6.88
C GLN A 109 -6.10 -4.77 5.54
N CYS A 110 -5.87 -5.82 4.72
CA CYS A 110 -6.53 -5.97 3.43
C CYS A 110 -8.06 -6.11 3.58
N ALA A 111 -8.54 -6.83 4.60
CA ALA A 111 -9.98 -7.01 4.83
C ALA A 111 -10.66 -5.68 5.19
N ILE A 112 -10.04 -4.89 6.05
CA ILE A 112 -10.55 -3.55 6.41
C ILE A 112 -10.43 -2.59 5.23
N GLN A 113 -9.29 -2.58 4.51
CA GLN A 113 -9.10 -1.74 3.33
C GLN A 113 -10.17 -2.04 2.26
N LEU A 114 -10.46 -3.31 1.98
CA LEU A 114 -11.56 -3.73 1.10
C LEU A 114 -12.92 -3.25 1.60
N TYR A 115 -13.21 -3.41 2.90
CA TYR A 115 -14.45 -2.93 3.48
C TYR A 115 -14.62 -1.42 3.30
N LEU A 116 -13.52 -0.68 3.46
CA LEU A 116 -13.40 0.77 3.27
C LEU A 116 -13.25 1.19 1.80
N CYS A 117 -13.61 0.32 0.86
CA CYS A 117 -13.68 0.60 -0.58
C CYS A 117 -12.34 0.81 -1.29
N SER A 118 -11.23 0.30 -0.74
CA SER A 118 -9.95 0.23 -1.44
C SER A 118 -10.06 -0.61 -2.73
N ASP A 119 -9.18 -0.37 -3.71
CA ASP A 119 -9.10 -1.14 -4.95
C ASP A 119 -8.92 -2.65 -4.67
N PRO A 120 -9.90 -3.50 -5.01
CA PRO A 120 -9.84 -4.93 -4.72
C PRO A 120 -8.72 -5.67 -5.45
N VAL A 121 -8.27 -5.19 -6.61
CA VAL A 121 -7.14 -5.78 -7.34
C VAL A 121 -5.86 -5.59 -6.54
N LYS A 122 -5.65 -4.39 -6.00
CA LYS A 122 -4.50 -4.05 -5.17
C LYS A 122 -4.45 -4.90 -3.90
N GLU A 123 -5.58 -5.01 -3.19
CA GLU A 123 -5.66 -5.79 -1.95
C GLU A 123 -5.42 -7.29 -2.21
N MET A 124 -5.94 -7.83 -3.31
CA MET A 124 -5.67 -9.21 -3.72
C MET A 124 -4.18 -9.43 -4.03
N LEU A 125 -3.52 -8.48 -4.70
CA LEU A 125 -2.09 -8.55 -4.96
C LEU A 125 -1.28 -8.55 -3.66
N SER A 126 -1.64 -7.73 -2.69
CA SER A 126 -1.00 -7.73 -1.36
C SER A 126 -1.12 -9.08 -0.66
N LEU A 127 -2.29 -9.72 -0.68
CA LEU A 127 -2.47 -11.06 -0.12
C LEU A 127 -1.63 -12.13 -0.86
N ILE A 128 -1.47 -12.01 -2.17
CA ILE A 128 -0.60 -12.90 -2.96
C ILE A 128 0.87 -12.71 -2.57
N LEU A 129 1.31 -11.48 -2.37
CA LEU A 129 2.68 -11.15 -1.93
C LEU A 129 2.94 -11.67 -0.51
N GLU A 130 2.00 -11.48 0.43
CA GLU A 130 2.08 -12.05 1.79
C GLU A 130 2.28 -13.58 1.72
N LYS A 131 1.46 -14.26 0.91
CA LYS A 131 1.53 -15.71 0.75
C LYS A 131 2.88 -16.18 0.18
N LYS A 132 3.57 -15.33 -0.57
CA LYS A 132 4.91 -15.59 -1.11
C LYS A 132 6.04 -15.26 -0.14
N GLY A 133 5.72 -14.73 1.04
CA GLY A 133 6.71 -14.35 2.04
C GLY A 133 7.38 -13.00 1.76
N ASP A 134 6.72 -12.13 0.99
CA ASP A 134 7.17 -10.74 0.86
C ASP A 134 7.09 -10.03 2.22
N GLU A 135 8.14 -9.27 2.57
CA GLU A 135 8.22 -8.54 3.84
C GLU A 135 7.32 -7.30 3.84
N HIS A 136 7.01 -6.77 2.67
CA HIS A 136 6.32 -5.50 2.45
C HIS A 136 5.16 -5.63 1.44
N PRO A 137 4.19 -6.53 1.70
CA PRO A 137 3.16 -6.89 0.72
C PRO A 137 2.17 -5.75 0.40
N ILE A 138 2.04 -4.75 1.29
CA ILE A 138 1.18 -3.59 1.08
C ILE A 138 2.09 -2.37 0.87
N LEU A 139 2.02 -1.78 -0.32
CA LEU A 139 2.73 -0.54 -0.64
C LEU A 139 1.92 0.39 -1.54
N PHE A 140 2.22 1.68 -1.43
CA PHE A 140 1.70 2.76 -2.26
C PHE A 140 2.86 3.46 -2.95
N PHE A 141 2.58 4.09 -4.10
CA PHE A 141 3.56 4.90 -4.82
C PHE A 141 3.12 6.35 -4.77
N GLU A 142 3.96 7.18 -4.17
CA GLU A 142 3.66 8.59 -3.90
C GLU A 142 4.63 9.55 -4.58
N LYS A 143 4.31 10.85 -4.55
CA LYS A 143 5.21 11.89 -5.09
C LYS A 143 6.46 12.05 -4.24
N LEU A 144 7.55 12.55 -4.83
CA LEU A 144 8.82 12.81 -4.11
C LEU A 144 8.69 13.76 -2.92
N ASP A 145 7.73 14.68 -2.94
CA ASP A 145 7.46 15.64 -1.88
C ASP A 145 6.39 15.15 -0.88
N PHE A 146 5.85 13.94 -1.07
CA PHE A 146 4.93 13.36 -0.11
C PHE A 146 5.63 13.13 1.23
N THR A 147 4.95 13.55 2.28
CA THR A 147 5.32 13.33 3.68
C THR A 147 4.11 12.73 4.37
N LEU A 148 4.35 11.66 5.14
CA LEU A 148 3.33 11.04 5.97
C LEU A 148 3.41 11.68 7.36
N ASP A 149 2.52 12.62 7.62
CA ASP A 149 2.50 13.44 8.84
C ASP A 149 1.43 12.93 9.83
N ILE A 150 1.43 11.61 10.09
CA ILE A 150 0.44 10.91 10.95
C ILE A 150 0.99 9.78 11.82
#